data_AF-A0A5R2N963-F1
#
_entry.id   AF-A0A5R2N963-F1
#
_cell.length_a   1.000
_cell.length_b   1.000
_cell.length_c   1.000
_cell.angle_alpha   90.00
_cell.angle_beta   90.00
_cell.angle_gamma   90.00
#
_symmetry.space_group_name_H-M   'P 1'
#
loop_
_entity.id
_entity.type
_entity.pdbx_description
1 polymer ?
#
loop_
_entity_poly.entity_id
_entity_poly.type
_entity_poly.pdbx_seq_one_letter_code
_entity_poly.pdbx_strand_id
1 'polypeptide(L)'
;VIDSGTLGLGMTFALLTAVFLLAVFLGQRLARSDRSLAQSAGLLVWSIVPIALAYHVAHYLTALLVDGQYALASLSDPFALGWNLFGTADMQVEAGIVAGAGSAWWLWNVQASAIILGHVLAVLVAHGFAWRLHPQPTRAALSQFPLTVLMIAYTIF
;
A
#
# COMPACT_ATOMS: atom_id res chain seq x y z
N VAL A 1 -6.14 -27.60 0.18
CA VAL A 1 -5.13 -26.54 0.41
C VAL A 1 -5.41 -25.30 -0.46
N ILE A 2 -5.80 -25.47 -1.73
CA ILE A 2 -6.23 -24.34 -2.59
C ILE A 2 -7.49 -23.67 -2.04
N ASP A 3 -8.48 -24.46 -1.60
CA ASP A 3 -9.76 -23.93 -1.08
C ASP A 3 -9.57 -23.04 0.15
N SER A 4 -8.71 -23.43 1.08
CA SER A 4 -8.39 -22.63 2.28
C SER A 4 -7.72 -21.30 1.93
N GLY A 5 -6.87 -21.27 0.89
CA GLY A 5 -6.20 -20.06 0.44
C GLY A 5 -7.16 -19.06 -0.21
N THR A 6 -8.01 -19.52 -1.12
CA THR A 6 -9.00 -18.67 -1.80
C THR A 6 -10.06 -18.15 -0.83
N LEU A 7 -10.53 -19.00 0.09
CA LEU A 7 -11.45 -18.58 1.15
C LEU A 7 -10.82 -17.55 2.08
N GLY A 8 -9.59 -17.77 2.52
CA GLY A 8 -8.85 -16.83 3.36
C GLY A 8 -8.67 -15.46 2.69
N LEU A 9 -8.33 -15.45 1.39
CA LEU A 9 -8.22 -14.22 0.61
C LEU A 9 -9.55 -13.46 0.59
N GLY A 10 -10.65 -14.13 0.20
CA GLY A 10 -11.98 -13.53 0.15
C GLY A 10 -12.44 -13.00 1.50
N MET A 11 -12.23 -13.76 2.58
CA MET A 11 -12.55 -13.34 3.95
C MET A 11 -11.74 -12.11 4.38
N THR A 12 -10.47 -12.03 4.01
CA THR A 12 -9.61 -10.89 4.33
C THR A 12 -10.11 -9.62 3.64
N PHE A 13 -10.45 -9.68 2.35
CA PHE A 13 -11.04 -8.56 1.63
C PHE A 13 -12.37 -8.10 2.28
N ALA A 14 -13.24 -9.04 2.62
CA ALA A 14 -14.51 -8.72 3.28
C ALA A 14 -14.31 -8.08 4.65
N LEU A 15 -13.39 -8.62 5.47
CA LEU A 15 -13.05 -8.11 6.79
C LEU A 15 -12.48 -6.69 6.71
N LEU A 16 -11.46 -6.47 5.89
CA LEU A 16 -10.83 -5.15 5.74
C LEU A 16 -11.83 -4.10 5.23
N THR A 17 -12.70 -4.49 4.28
CA THR A 17 -13.79 -3.64 3.79
C THR A 17 -14.77 -3.29 4.92
N ALA A 18 -15.20 -4.28 5.71
CA ALA A 18 -16.12 -4.08 6.82
C ALA A 18 -15.54 -3.15 7.89
N VAL A 19 -14.27 -3.35 8.26
CA VAL A 19 -13.57 -2.53 9.26
C VAL A 19 -13.38 -1.09 8.76
N PHE A 20 -13.03 -0.91 7.48
CA PHE A 20 -12.95 0.42 6.87
C PHE A 20 -14.31 1.13 6.89
N LEU A 21 -15.39 0.47 6.43
CA LEU A 21 -16.74 1.03 6.43
C LEU A 21 -17.22 1.36 7.85
N LEU A 22 -16.89 0.52 8.84
CA LEU A 22 -17.17 0.77 10.25
C LEU A 22 -16.46 2.03 10.74
N ALA A 23 -15.18 2.21 10.43
CA ALA A 23 -14.42 3.40 10.82
C ALA A 23 -15.03 4.67 10.20
N VAL A 24 -15.38 4.64 8.91
CA VAL A 24 -16.07 5.77 8.25
C VAL A 24 -17.42 6.05 8.90
N PHE A 25 -18.21 5.02 9.18
CA PHE A 25 -19.52 5.15 9.83
C PHE A 25 -19.41 5.78 11.23
N LEU A 26 -18.46 5.30 12.05
CA LEU A 26 -18.20 5.88 13.37
C LEU A 26 -17.75 7.34 13.25
N GLY A 27 -16.92 7.66 12.27
CA GLY A 27 -16.48 9.03 11.98
C GLY A 27 -17.64 9.95 11.62
N GLN A 28 -18.52 9.51 10.72
CA GLN A 28 -19.73 10.26 10.37
C GLN A 28 -20.64 10.51 11.58
N ARG A 29 -20.81 9.50 12.44
CA ARG A 29 -21.63 9.59 13.65
C ARG A 29 -21.05 10.58 14.67
N LEU A 30 -19.73 10.57 14.85
CA LEU A 30 -19.01 11.54 15.70
C LEU A 30 -19.10 12.97 15.14
N ALA A 31 -18.98 13.13 13.83
CA ALA A 31 -19.07 14.42 13.14
C ALA A 31 -20.51 14.93 12.96
N ARG A 32 -21.53 14.14 13.35
CA ARG A 32 -22.97 14.40 13.09
C ARG A 32 -23.20 14.78 11.64
N SER A 33 -22.73 13.95 10.73
CA SER A 33 -22.85 14.18 9.28
C SER A 33 -24.18 13.66 8.75
N ASP A 34 -24.82 14.45 7.89
CA ASP A 34 -26.00 14.06 7.12
C ASP A 34 -25.67 13.40 5.76
N ARG A 35 -24.37 13.16 5.48
CA ARG A 35 -23.94 12.58 4.21
C ARG A 35 -24.11 11.07 4.22
N SER A 36 -24.36 10.49 3.04
CA SER A 36 -24.45 9.03 2.94
C SER A 36 -23.08 8.38 3.20
N LEU A 37 -23.11 7.17 3.79
CA LEU A 37 -21.90 6.37 4.03
C LEU A 37 -21.14 6.12 2.72
N ALA A 38 -21.85 5.80 1.64
CA ALA A 38 -21.27 5.54 0.32
C ALA A 38 -20.49 6.75 -0.22
N GLN A 39 -21.00 7.98 -0.06
CA GLN A 39 -20.30 9.20 -0.49
C GLN A 39 -19.01 9.43 0.30
N SER A 40 -19.05 9.23 1.62
CA SER A 40 -17.86 9.47 2.45
C SER A 40 -16.82 8.37 2.28
N ALA A 41 -17.25 7.10 2.25
CA ALA A 41 -16.38 5.96 1.99
C ALA A 41 -15.76 6.04 0.60
N GLY A 42 -16.54 6.38 -0.43
CA GLY A 42 -16.07 6.53 -1.80
C GLY A 42 -15.05 7.66 -1.99
N LEU A 43 -15.07 8.69 -1.14
CA LEU A 43 -14.03 9.71 -1.13
C LEU A 43 -12.82 9.29 -0.29
N LEU A 44 -13.04 8.77 0.92
CA LEU A 44 -11.98 8.44 1.87
C LEU A 44 -11.15 7.21 1.43
N VAL A 45 -11.70 6.31 0.61
CA VAL A 45 -10.92 5.16 0.09
C VAL A 45 -9.68 5.62 -0.68
N TRP A 46 -9.74 6.79 -1.33
CA TRP A 46 -8.61 7.36 -2.07
C TRP A 46 -7.47 7.81 -1.15
N SER A 47 -7.71 8.04 0.14
CA SER A 47 -6.61 8.33 1.07
C SER A 47 -5.79 7.11 1.45
N ILE A 48 -6.26 5.89 1.14
CA ILE A 48 -5.52 4.63 1.36
C ILE A 48 -4.51 4.39 0.23
N VAL A 49 -4.74 4.93 -0.97
CA VAL A 49 -3.90 4.67 -2.15
C VAL A 49 -2.42 5.00 -1.93
N PRO A 50 -2.03 6.16 -1.36
CA PRO A 50 -0.62 6.50 -1.20
C PRO A 50 0.13 5.51 -0.29
N ILE A 51 -0.51 5.09 0.81
CA ILE A 51 0.12 4.14 1.75
C ILE A 51 0.17 2.73 1.15
N ALA A 52 -0.87 2.29 0.44
CA ALA A 52 -0.87 0.99 -0.24
C ALA A 52 0.25 0.89 -1.29
N LEU A 53 0.45 1.95 -2.08
CA LEU A 53 1.53 2.01 -3.07
C LEU A 53 2.91 1.98 -2.40
N ALA A 54 3.11 2.76 -1.34
CA ALA A 54 4.37 2.79 -0.61
C ALA A 54 4.71 1.44 0.02
N TYR A 55 3.71 0.76 0.62
CA TYR A 55 3.89 -0.59 1.14
C TYR A 55 4.25 -1.59 0.04
N HIS A 56 3.60 -1.50 -1.11
CA HIS A 56 3.89 -2.36 -2.26
C HIS A 56 5.34 -2.18 -2.72
N VAL A 57 5.78 -0.94 -2.92
CA VAL A 57 7.18 -0.65 -3.27
C VAL A 57 8.13 -1.17 -2.21
N ALA A 58 7.89 -0.88 -0.93
CA ALA A 58 8.77 -1.29 0.15
C ALA A 58 8.89 -2.82 0.25
N HIS A 59 7.77 -3.55 0.21
CA HIS A 59 7.77 -5.01 0.33
C HIS A 59 8.38 -5.71 -0.88
N TYR A 60 8.13 -5.21 -2.09
CA TYR A 60 8.58 -5.83 -3.32
C TYR A 60 9.91 -5.27 -3.84
N LEU A 61 10.57 -4.36 -3.13
CA LEU A 61 11.83 -3.76 -3.58
C LEU A 61 12.92 -4.81 -3.83
N THR A 62 13.09 -5.77 -2.93
CA THR A 62 14.11 -6.83 -3.08
C THR A 62 13.79 -7.76 -4.26
N ALA A 63 12.52 -8.16 -4.38
CA ALA A 63 12.04 -8.93 -5.51
C ALA A 63 12.25 -8.15 -6.81
N LEU A 64 11.91 -6.86 -6.86
CA LEU A 64 12.14 -6.01 -8.03
C LEU A 64 13.63 -5.92 -8.39
N LEU A 65 14.53 -5.81 -7.41
CA LEU A 65 15.97 -5.73 -7.65
C LEU A 65 16.55 -7.05 -8.18
N VAL A 66 16.04 -8.20 -7.74
CA VAL A 66 16.57 -9.51 -8.13
C VAL A 66 15.78 -10.10 -9.31
N ASP A 67 14.47 -10.26 -9.16
CA ASP A 67 13.57 -10.77 -10.19
C ASP A 67 13.47 -9.82 -11.39
N GLY A 68 13.69 -8.52 -11.20
CA GLY A 68 13.83 -7.57 -12.31
C GLY A 68 15.02 -7.88 -13.21
N GLN A 69 16.14 -8.38 -12.65
CA GLN A 69 17.29 -8.83 -13.44
C GLN A 69 16.92 -10.08 -14.25
N TYR A 70 16.26 -11.06 -13.62
CA TYR A 70 15.75 -12.25 -14.32
C TYR A 70 14.76 -11.89 -15.42
N ALA A 71 13.86 -10.94 -15.17
CA ALA A 71 12.89 -10.46 -16.15
C ALA A 71 13.58 -9.80 -17.35
N LEU A 72 14.61 -8.98 -17.12
CA LEU A 72 15.38 -8.34 -18.19
C LEU A 72 16.18 -9.35 -19.03
N ALA A 73 16.77 -10.38 -18.40
CA ALA A 73 17.43 -11.45 -19.14
C ALA A 73 16.43 -12.25 -19.99
N SER A 74 15.31 -12.63 -19.38
CA SER A 74 14.23 -13.38 -20.04
C SER A 74 13.56 -12.57 -21.17
N LEU A 75 13.49 -11.24 -21.06
CA LEU A 75 12.93 -10.39 -22.11
C LEU A 75 13.83 -10.34 -23.36
N SER A 76 15.14 -10.53 -23.20
CA SER A 76 16.07 -10.63 -24.33
C SER A 76 16.00 -11.96 -25.07
N ASP A 77 15.67 -13.06 -24.38
CA ASP A 77 15.43 -14.38 -24.97
C ASP A 77 14.14 -15.04 -24.44
N PRO A 78 12.95 -14.53 -24.81
CA PRO A 78 11.69 -14.94 -24.18
C PRO A 78 11.29 -16.39 -24.46
N PHE A 79 11.83 -16.99 -25.52
CA PHE A 79 11.53 -18.37 -25.91
C PHE A 79 12.73 -19.31 -25.75
N ALA A 80 13.83 -18.84 -25.15
CA ALA A 80 15.08 -19.60 -25.01
C ALA A 80 15.60 -20.13 -26.37
N LEU A 81 15.47 -19.34 -27.44
CA LEU A 81 15.89 -19.69 -28.80
C LEU A 81 17.31 -19.16 -29.13
N GLY A 82 18.00 -18.60 -28.14
CA GLY A 82 19.29 -17.93 -28.31
C GLY A 82 19.13 -16.52 -28.88
N TRP A 83 17.95 -15.91 -28.77
CA TRP A 83 17.76 -14.51 -29.13
C TRP A 83 18.46 -13.61 -28.12
N ASN A 84 18.88 -12.43 -28.57
CA ASN A 84 19.45 -11.43 -27.66
C ASN A 84 18.94 -10.04 -28.03
N LEU A 85 17.62 -9.85 -27.92
CA LEU A 85 16.92 -8.69 -28.44
C LEU A 85 17.42 -7.36 -27.85
N PHE A 86 17.84 -7.36 -26.58
CA PHE A 86 18.32 -6.17 -25.86
C PHE A 86 19.77 -6.29 -25.38
N GLY A 87 20.50 -7.34 -25.77
CA GLY A 87 21.88 -7.55 -25.33
C GLY A 87 22.02 -8.15 -23.93
N THR A 88 20.92 -8.47 -23.24
CA THR A 88 20.90 -8.91 -21.83
C THR A 88 20.65 -10.40 -21.62
N ALA A 89 20.56 -11.23 -22.67
CA ALA A 89 20.21 -12.65 -22.55
C ALA A 89 21.17 -13.43 -21.62
N ASP A 90 22.48 -13.13 -21.68
CA ASP A 90 23.52 -13.79 -20.88
C ASP A 90 23.90 -13.01 -19.60
N MET A 91 23.05 -12.06 -19.19
CA MET A 91 23.31 -11.24 -18.00
C MET A 91 23.34 -12.12 -16.74
N GLN A 92 24.44 -12.05 -16.00
CA GLN A 92 24.56 -12.74 -14.72
C GLN A 92 23.73 -12.01 -13.65
N VAL A 93 22.85 -12.73 -12.96
CA VAL A 93 22.01 -12.14 -11.91
C VAL A 93 22.81 -11.98 -10.62
N GLU A 94 22.93 -10.73 -10.17
CA GLU A 94 23.64 -10.37 -8.96
C GLU A 94 22.68 -10.32 -7.77
N ALA A 95 22.27 -11.50 -7.29
CA ALA A 95 21.47 -11.62 -6.06
C ALA A 95 22.19 -11.06 -4.82
N GLY A 96 23.51 -10.88 -4.90
CA GLY A 96 24.33 -10.23 -3.87
C GLY A 96 23.90 -8.79 -3.55
N ILE A 97 23.18 -8.11 -4.46
CA ILE A 97 22.71 -6.73 -4.26
C ILE A 97 21.78 -6.60 -3.05
N VAL A 98 21.07 -7.66 -2.65
CA VAL A 98 20.17 -7.69 -1.48
C VAL A 98 20.78 -8.42 -0.27
N ALA A 99 22.04 -8.86 -0.38
CA ALA A 99 22.70 -9.66 0.65
C ALA A 99 23.78 -8.87 1.40
N GLY A 100 23.94 -9.16 2.69
CA GLY A 100 24.97 -8.58 3.54
C GLY A 100 24.55 -7.32 4.29
N ALA A 101 25.36 -6.94 5.29
CA ALA A 101 25.01 -5.89 6.24
C ALA A 101 24.88 -4.49 5.61
N GLY A 102 25.72 -4.16 4.63
CA GLY A 102 25.65 -2.88 3.92
C GLY A 102 24.37 -2.73 3.10
N SER A 103 23.99 -3.77 2.36
CA SER A 103 22.73 -3.80 1.62
C SER A 103 21.52 -3.74 2.55
N ALA A 104 21.52 -4.53 3.63
CA ALA A 104 20.45 -4.51 4.62
C ALA A 104 20.23 -3.12 5.22
N TRP A 105 21.30 -2.38 5.51
CA TRP A 105 21.21 -1.01 6.01
C TRP A 105 20.55 -0.07 4.99
N TRP A 106 21.02 -0.07 3.74
CA TRP A 106 20.45 0.82 2.71
C TRP A 106 19.00 0.45 2.37
N LEU A 107 18.73 -0.85 2.19
CA LEU A 107 17.40 -1.37 1.89
C LEU A 107 16.40 -0.98 2.98
N TRP A 108 16.77 -1.18 4.25
CA TRP A 108 15.93 -0.77 5.37
C TRP A 108 15.63 0.73 5.34
N ASN A 109 16.64 1.58 5.11
CA ASN A 109 16.44 3.03 5.04
C ASN A 109 15.53 3.44 3.87
N VAL A 110 15.67 2.83 2.70
CA VAL A 110 14.83 3.11 1.52
C VAL A 110 13.40 2.64 1.74
N GLN A 111 13.21 1.41 2.21
CA GLN A 111 11.88 0.85 2.51
C GLN A 111 11.17 1.67 3.59
N ALA A 112 11.86 1.99 4.69
CA ALA A 112 11.32 2.81 5.77
C ALA A 112 10.96 4.21 5.27
N SER A 113 11.84 4.85 4.50
CA SER A 113 11.57 6.17 3.91
C SER A 113 10.36 6.15 2.98
N ALA A 114 10.24 5.13 2.12
CA ALA A 114 9.09 4.97 1.23
C ALA A 114 7.79 4.87 2.03
N ILE A 115 7.76 4.04 3.08
CA ILE A 115 6.58 3.88 3.95
C ILE A 115 6.24 5.19 4.66
N ILE A 116 7.22 5.87 5.26
CA ILE A 116 7.01 7.14 5.97
C ILE A 116 6.44 8.20 5.03
N LEU A 117 7.04 8.39 3.85
CA LEU A 117 6.58 9.36 2.86
C LEU A 117 5.18 9.03 2.35
N GLY A 118 4.92 7.76 2.03
CA GLY A 118 3.60 7.30 1.61
C GLY A 118 2.54 7.50 2.68
N HIS A 119 2.89 7.27 3.95
CA HIS A 119 2.00 7.48 5.09
C HIS A 119 1.69 8.97 5.30
N VAL A 120 2.70 9.84 5.26
CA VAL A 120 2.51 11.29 5.35
C VAL A 120 1.59 11.78 4.22
N LEU A 121 1.81 11.33 2.99
CA LEU A 121 0.93 11.65 1.86
C LEU A 121 -0.50 11.13 2.08
N ALA A 122 -0.67 9.91 2.57
CA ALA A 122 -1.98 9.34 2.89
C ALA A 122 -2.73 10.19 3.95
N VAL A 123 -2.03 10.62 5.00
CA VAL A 123 -2.59 11.49 6.05
C VAL A 123 -2.99 12.85 5.49
N LEU A 124 -2.14 13.48 4.67
CA LEU A 124 -2.45 14.78 4.04
C LEU A 124 -3.68 14.68 3.13
N VAL A 125 -3.78 13.61 2.34
CA VAL A 125 -4.94 13.35 1.47
C VAL A 125 -6.20 13.09 2.30
N ALA A 126 -6.12 12.26 3.34
CA ALA A 126 -7.23 12.00 4.25
C ALA A 126 -7.73 13.28 4.91
N HIS A 127 -6.80 14.12 5.37
CA HIS A 127 -7.11 15.41 5.98
C HIS A 127 -7.82 16.35 5.00
N GLY A 128 -7.30 16.45 3.77
CA GLY A 128 -7.93 17.22 2.70
C GLY A 128 -9.35 16.74 2.39
N PHE A 129 -9.58 15.42 2.35
CA PHE A 129 -10.93 14.86 2.14
C PHE A 129 -11.87 15.07 3.34
N ALA A 130 -11.39 14.91 4.56
CA ALA A 130 -12.17 15.20 5.77
C ALA A 130 -12.65 16.65 5.78
N TRP A 131 -11.79 17.60 5.38
CA TRP A 131 -12.15 19.01 5.30
C TRP A 131 -13.15 19.32 4.18
N ARG A 132 -13.04 18.63 3.02
CA ARG A 132 -14.05 18.70 1.94
C ARG A 132 -15.41 18.12 2.35
N LEU A 133 -15.43 17.10 3.22
CA LEU A 133 -16.65 16.51 3.75
C LEU A 133 -17.30 17.39 4.83
N HIS A 134 -16.47 18.00 5.69
CA HIS A 134 -16.91 18.82 6.81
C HIS A 134 -16.15 20.16 6.84
N PRO A 135 -16.78 21.26 6.38
CA PRO A 135 -16.15 22.58 6.43
C PRO A 135 -15.82 23.07 7.84
N GLN A 136 -16.53 22.57 8.85
CA GLN A 136 -16.29 22.92 10.25
C GLN A 136 -15.10 22.11 10.81
N PRO A 137 -14.02 22.76 11.31
CA PRO A 137 -12.79 22.09 11.71
C PRO A 137 -12.97 20.97 12.75
N THR A 138 -13.83 21.20 13.75
CA THR A 138 -14.12 20.21 14.80
C THR A 138 -14.78 18.95 14.24
N ARG A 139 -15.70 19.10 13.28
CA ARG A 139 -16.37 17.96 12.63
C ARG A 139 -15.41 17.20 11.71
N ALA A 140 -14.54 17.89 10.98
CA ALA A 140 -13.50 17.26 10.17
C ALA A 140 -12.51 16.45 11.02
N ALA A 141 -12.09 17.00 12.17
CA ALA A 141 -11.21 16.30 13.09
C ALA A 141 -11.87 15.05 13.70
N LEU A 142 -13.14 15.16 14.10
CA LEU A 142 -13.91 14.05 14.65
C LEU A 142 -14.21 12.96 13.62
N SER A 143 -14.43 13.31 12.35
CA SER A 143 -14.75 12.32 11.32
C SER A 143 -13.56 11.43 10.94
N GLN A 144 -12.35 11.98 10.92
CA GLN A 144 -11.14 11.22 10.59
C GLN A 144 -10.59 10.41 11.76
N PHE A 145 -10.98 10.74 13.01
CA PHE A 145 -10.41 10.11 14.21
C PHE A 145 -10.51 8.57 14.22
N PRO A 146 -11.67 7.93 13.95
CA PRO A 146 -11.73 6.47 13.93
C PRO A 146 -10.86 5.83 12.84
N LEU A 147 -10.74 6.48 11.68
CA LEU A 147 -9.83 6.03 10.62
C LEU A 147 -8.37 6.16 11.07
N THR A 148 -7.99 7.24 11.75
CA THR A 148 -6.64 7.37 12.30
C THR A 148 -6.34 6.26 13.30
N VAL A 149 -7.25 5.96 14.22
CA VAL A 149 -7.11 4.86 15.18
C VAL A 149 -6.94 3.52 14.46
N LEU A 150 -7.74 3.27 13.42
CA LEU A 150 -7.63 2.07 12.60
C LEU A 150 -6.25 1.96 11.94
N MET A 151 -5.75 3.05 11.36
CA MET A 151 -4.43 3.07 10.72
C MET A 151 -3.30 2.82 11.72
N ILE A 152 -3.39 3.36 12.94
CA ILE A 152 -2.42 3.08 14.00
C ILE A 152 -2.47 1.60 14.40
N ALA A 153 -3.67 1.04 14.59
CA ALA A 153 -3.83 -0.36 14.95
C ALA A 153 -3.21 -1.30 13.90
N TYR A 154 -3.33 -0.98 12.62
CA TYR A 154 -2.69 -1.73 11.53
C TYR A 154 -1.17 -1.67 11.54
N THR A 155 -0.56 -0.68 12.18
CA THR A 155 0.91 -0.55 12.25
C THR A 155 1.55 -1.24 13.46
N ILE A 156 0.75 -1.79 14.37
CA ILE A 156 1.24 -2.50 15.57
C ILE A 156 1.59 -3.96 15.25
N PHE A 157 1.03 -4.52 14.18
CA PHE A 157 1.21 -5.91 13.73
C PHE A 157 1.95 -5.94 12.39
#